data_AF-A0A954N3A2-F1
#
_entry.id   AF-A0A954N3A2-F1
#
_cell.length_a   1.000
_cell.length_b   1.000
_cell.length_c   1.000
_cell.angle_alpha   90.00
_cell.angle_beta   90.00
_cell.angle_gamma   90.00
#
_symmetry.space_group_name_H-M   'P 1'
#
loop_
_entity.id
_entity.type
_entity.pdbx_description
1 polymer ?
#
loop_
_entity_poly.entity_id
_entity_poly.type
_entity_poly.pdbx_seq_one_letter_code
_entity_poly.pdbx_strand_id
1 'polypeptide(L)'
;TRDRTETVGQVWLGLTVNCSVCHSHKFDPVSQKEFYEMAAFFNNTTQAARDGNIKDTPPIITVPTEQDASRWEELKSLLVNTKQQIEGRRAEARSVFNEWIATTTPEVLLQGLPTQELHFAAAFNETEGNKAAVKVDGGDREVELTESTTKKPGPYAGTNAVELQGGATELADVGDFEANQPFSVATWIKVPANDSHGAVCARMDNDHGFQGWDVLIQQRRLAMHLVNGWPDTGMKVVAKPQLKANEWVHVAMTYDGSGKAAGVKLYYDGKPQQTNVEMDKLSGSTKTSVPFKIGQRNTSEKIVAT
;
A
#
# COMPACT_ATOMS: atom_id res chain seq x y z
N THR A 1 -41.67 25.05 -9.70
CA THR A 1 -42.93 25.63 -9.19
C THR A 1 -43.79 26.29 -10.24
N ARG A 2 -43.22 27.15 -11.10
CA ARG A 2 -43.95 27.73 -12.26
C ARG A 2 -44.65 26.65 -13.10
N ASP A 3 -43.89 25.63 -13.49
CA ASP A 3 -44.35 24.48 -14.27
C ASP A 3 -45.62 23.80 -13.72
N ARG A 4 -45.70 23.58 -12.41
CA ARG A 4 -46.88 22.97 -11.76
C ARG A 4 -48.11 23.87 -11.85
N THR A 5 -47.92 25.18 -11.72
CA THR A 5 -48.99 26.20 -11.78
C THR A 5 -49.53 26.31 -13.21
N GLU A 6 -48.63 26.34 -14.19
CA GLU A 6 -48.96 26.37 -15.62
C GLU A 6 -49.67 25.07 -16.05
N THR A 7 -49.15 23.91 -15.65
CA THR A 7 -49.70 22.59 -15.99
C THR A 7 -51.09 22.40 -15.38
N VAL A 8 -51.30 22.80 -14.12
CA VAL A 8 -52.63 22.72 -13.50
C VAL A 8 -53.62 23.64 -14.18
N GLY A 9 -53.21 24.87 -14.49
CA GLY A 9 -54.03 25.81 -15.26
C GLY A 9 -54.45 25.22 -16.61
N GLN A 10 -53.50 24.72 -17.39
CA GLN A 10 -53.76 24.23 -18.75
C GLN A 10 -54.55 22.91 -18.77
N VAL A 11 -54.12 21.92 -17.99
CA VAL A 11 -54.67 20.55 -18.08
C VAL A 11 -55.97 20.40 -17.30
N TRP A 12 -56.06 21.00 -16.12
CA TRP A 12 -57.18 20.77 -15.21
C TRP A 12 -58.22 21.88 -15.22
N LEU A 13 -57.81 23.12 -15.48
CA LEU A 13 -58.71 24.28 -15.51
C LEU A 13 -59.03 24.74 -16.94
N GLY A 14 -58.31 24.25 -17.95
CA GLY A 14 -58.45 24.69 -19.34
C GLY A 14 -58.06 26.16 -19.55
N LEU A 15 -57.24 26.73 -18.66
CA LEU A 15 -56.85 28.15 -18.65
C LEU A 15 -55.36 28.32 -18.99
N THR A 16 -55.04 29.31 -19.82
CA THR A 16 -53.65 29.65 -20.18
C THR A 16 -53.04 30.65 -19.21
N VAL A 17 -52.83 30.25 -17.96
CA VAL A 17 -52.31 31.14 -16.91
C VAL A 17 -50.82 31.51 -17.06
N ASN A 18 -50.12 31.02 -18.08
CA ASN A 18 -48.67 31.24 -18.28
C ASN A 18 -48.31 32.71 -18.54
N CYS A 19 -49.21 33.51 -19.12
CA CYS A 19 -48.99 34.96 -19.26
C CYS A 19 -49.01 35.68 -17.91
N SER A 20 -49.73 35.12 -16.91
CA SER A 20 -49.86 35.68 -15.56
C SER A 20 -48.58 35.70 -14.75
N VAL A 21 -47.49 35.12 -15.27
CA VAL A 21 -46.16 35.19 -14.68
C VAL A 21 -45.67 36.64 -14.62
N CYS A 22 -45.88 37.43 -15.68
CA CYS A 22 -45.29 38.77 -15.80
C CYS A 22 -46.30 39.91 -15.60
N HIS A 23 -47.58 39.69 -15.89
CA HIS A 23 -48.65 40.66 -15.79
C HIS A 23 -49.99 39.94 -15.65
N SER A 24 -51.06 40.57 -15.15
CA SER A 24 -52.39 39.93 -15.12
C SER A 24 -52.83 39.41 -16.50
N HIS A 25 -53.50 38.25 -16.54
CA HIS A 25 -53.91 37.62 -17.79
C HIS A 25 -54.74 38.59 -18.64
N LYS A 26 -54.50 38.61 -19.95
CA LYS A 26 -55.07 39.61 -20.86
C LYS A 26 -56.59 39.44 -21.03
N PHE A 27 -57.07 38.21 -21.05
CA PHE A 27 -58.44 37.87 -21.45
C PHE A 27 -59.26 37.24 -20.33
N ASP A 28 -58.60 36.60 -19.36
CA ASP A 28 -59.26 35.89 -18.26
C ASP A 28 -59.04 36.66 -16.96
N PRO A 29 -59.98 36.61 -16.01
CA PRO A 29 -59.88 37.33 -14.74
C PRO A 29 -58.90 36.63 -13.77
N VAL A 30 -57.65 36.43 -14.20
CA VAL A 30 -56.56 35.87 -13.40
C VAL A 30 -55.48 36.93 -13.27
N SER A 31 -55.37 37.51 -12.09
CA SER A 31 -54.31 38.47 -11.77
C SER A 31 -52.94 37.79 -11.64
N GLN A 32 -51.87 38.57 -11.81
CA GLN A 32 -50.51 38.10 -11.50
C GLN A 32 -50.39 37.65 -10.04
N LYS A 33 -51.10 38.33 -9.12
CA LYS A 33 -51.12 37.97 -7.71
C LYS A 33 -51.67 36.56 -7.49
N GLU A 34 -52.82 36.24 -8.08
CA GLU A 34 -53.44 34.91 -7.97
C GLU A 34 -52.57 33.80 -8.58
N PHE A 35 -51.85 34.12 -9.67
CA PHE A 35 -50.85 33.20 -10.22
C PHE A 35 -49.76 32.85 -9.20
N TYR A 36 -49.20 33.86 -8.52
CA TYR A 36 -48.16 33.62 -7.51
C TYR A 36 -48.71 33.02 -6.21
N GLU A 37 -49.96 33.27 -5.84
CA GLU A 37 -50.63 32.58 -4.73
C GLU A 37 -50.76 31.07 -5.01
N MET A 38 -51.19 30.70 -6.22
CA MET A 38 -51.23 29.30 -6.63
C MET A 38 -49.82 28.69 -6.76
N ALA A 39 -48.85 29.45 -7.25
CA ALA A 39 -47.46 29.01 -7.30
C ALA A 39 -46.87 28.77 -5.90
N ALA A 40 -47.24 29.59 -4.90
CA ALA A 40 -46.82 29.42 -3.51
C ALA A 40 -47.39 28.14 -2.90
N PHE A 41 -48.65 27.79 -3.19
CA PHE A 41 -49.23 26.51 -2.79
C PHE A 41 -48.40 25.32 -3.30
N PHE A 42 -48.00 25.33 -4.57
CA PHE A 42 -47.16 24.27 -5.13
C PHE A 42 -45.67 24.35 -4.72
N ASN A 43 -45.25 25.45 -4.09
CA ASN A 43 -43.90 25.60 -3.57
C ASN A 43 -43.69 24.95 -2.20
N ASN A 44 -44.75 24.44 -1.57
CA ASN A 44 -44.66 23.72 -0.30
C ASN A 44 -44.59 22.20 -0.51
N THR A 45 -43.58 21.74 -1.24
CA THR A 45 -43.35 20.30 -1.46
C THR A 45 -42.13 19.81 -0.70
N THR A 46 -42.23 18.61 -0.13
CA THR A 46 -41.10 17.90 0.50
C THR A 46 -40.14 17.28 -0.53
N GLN A 47 -40.45 17.38 -1.82
CA GLN A 47 -39.63 16.86 -2.90
C GLN A 47 -38.41 17.75 -3.12
N ALA A 48 -37.23 17.13 -3.23
CA ALA A 48 -36.00 17.83 -3.58
C ALA A 48 -36.08 18.39 -5.00
N ALA A 49 -35.32 19.46 -5.28
CA ALA A 49 -35.31 20.12 -6.58
C ALA A 49 -34.78 19.26 -7.74
N ARG A 50 -34.21 18.08 -7.44
CA ARG A 50 -33.69 17.07 -8.38
C ARG A 50 -33.78 15.68 -7.76
N ASP A 51 -33.83 14.67 -8.61
CA ASP A 51 -33.73 13.24 -8.25
C ASP A 51 -32.32 12.82 -7.81
N GLY A 52 -31.32 13.70 -7.92
CA GLY A 52 -29.93 13.38 -7.62
C GLY A 52 -29.22 12.57 -8.71
N ASN A 53 -29.82 12.46 -9.90
CA ASN A 53 -29.32 11.66 -11.03
C ASN A 53 -29.14 10.17 -10.67
N ILE A 54 -29.97 9.66 -9.76
CA ILE A 54 -30.01 8.25 -9.38
C ILE A 54 -30.90 7.49 -10.36
N LYS A 55 -30.43 6.34 -10.84
CA LYS A 55 -31.15 5.50 -11.81
C LYS A 55 -32.56 5.12 -11.31
N ASP A 56 -32.63 4.77 -10.03
CA ASP A 56 -33.83 4.24 -9.39
C ASP A 56 -34.29 5.21 -8.30
N THR A 57 -35.12 6.19 -8.68
CA THR A 57 -35.59 7.24 -7.75
C THR A 57 -36.65 6.66 -6.80
N PRO A 58 -36.47 6.76 -5.46
CA PRO A 58 -37.41 6.21 -4.50
C PRO A 58 -38.83 6.79 -4.61
N PRO A 59 -39.87 6.02 -4.20
CA PRO A 59 -39.77 4.67 -3.63
C PRO A 59 -39.59 3.59 -4.72
N ILE A 60 -38.63 2.69 -4.49
CA ILE A 60 -38.41 1.51 -5.31
C ILE A 60 -38.58 0.25 -4.46
N ILE A 61 -39.17 -0.79 -5.05
CA ILE A 61 -39.32 -2.09 -4.42
C ILE A 61 -38.65 -3.11 -5.33
N THR A 62 -37.65 -3.81 -4.81
CA THR A 62 -37.02 -4.91 -5.54
C THR A 62 -37.95 -6.12 -5.53
N VAL A 63 -38.38 -6.54 -6.72
CA VAL A 63 -39.22 -7.71 -6.93
C VAL A 63 -38.40 -8.75 -7.70
N PRO A 64 -38.16 -9.96 -7.15
CA PRO A 64 -37.46 -11.01 -7.88
C PRO A 64 -38.30 -11.49 -9.06
N THR A 65 -37.64 -11.99 -10.10
CA THR A 65 -38.35 -12.71 -11.17
C THR A 65 -38.93 -14.02 -10.64
N GLU A 66 -39.92 -14.59 -11.32
CA GLU A 66 -40.50 -15.89 -10.91
C GLU A 66 -39.44 -17.01 -10.85
N GLN A 67 -38.48 -16.99 -11.78
CA GLN A 67 -37.39 -17.96 -11.84
C GLN A 67 -36.45 -17.85 -10.62
N ASP A 68 -36.30 -16.64 -10.07
CA ASP A 68 -35.40 -16.36 -8.94
C ASP A 68 -36.09 -16.42 -7.57
N ALA A 69 -37.43 -16.56 -7.53
CA ALA A 69 -38.20 -16.42 -6.29
C ALA A 69 -37.73 -17.39 -5.18
N SER A 70 -37.48 -18.66 -5.52
CA SER A 70 -36.99 -19.65 -4.56
C SER A 70 -35.59 -19.32 -4.04
N ARG A 71 -34.69 -18.88 -4.93
CA ARG A 71 -33.32 -18.51 -4.57
C ARG A 71 -33.28 -17.24 -3.72
N TRP A 72 -34.17 -16.28 -3.98
CA TRP A 72 -34.29 -15.05 -3.22
C TRP A 72 -34.63 -15.30 -1.75
N GLU A 73 -35.58 -16.19 -1.46
CA GLU A 73 -35.94 -16.56 -0.08
C GLU A 73 -34.84 -17.35 0.64
N GLU A 74 -34.13 -18.23 -0.07
CA GLU A 74 -32.95 -18.92 0.45
C GLU A 74 -31.85 -17.91 0.84
N LEU A 75 -31.54 -16.97 -0.06
CA LEU A 75 -30.50 -15.97 0.15
C LEU A 75 -30.83 -15.02 1.30
N LYS A 76 -32.10 -14.62 1.48
CA LYS A 76 -32.54 -13.84 2.65
C LYS A 76 -32.19 -14.57 3.95
N SER A 77 -32.52 -15.86 4.02
CA SER A 77 -32.28 -16.69 5.20
C SER A 77 -30.78 -16.87 5.45
N LEU A 78 -30.03 -17.17 4.39
CA LEU A 78 -28.57 -17.32 4.47
C LEU A 78 -27.90 -16.03 4.94
N LEU A 79 -28.31 -14.88 4.40
CA LEU A 79 -27.75 -13.58 4.75
C LEU A 79 -27.99 -13.23 6.23
N VAL A 80 -29.16 -13.53 6.77
CA VAL A 80 -29.44 -13.35 8.20
C VAL A 80 -28.57 -14.28 9.05
N ASN A 81 -28.50 -15.56 8.70
CA ASN A 81 -27.72 -16.55 9.46
C ASN A 81 -26.22 -16.23 9.42
N THR A 82 -25.64 -15.98 8.23
CA THR A 82 -24.24 -15.61 8.08
C THR A 82 -23.91 -14.32 8.83
N LYS A 83 -24.79 -13.31 8.81
CA LYS A 83 -24.59 -12.10 9.63
C LYS A 83 -24.55 -12.42 11.13
N GLN A 84 -25.45 -13.29 11.61
CA GLN A 84 -25.43 -13.72 13.01
C GLN A 84 -24.15 -14.48 13.36
N GLN A 85 -23.67 -15.37 12.48
CA GLN A 85 -22.40 -16.08 12.66
C GLN A 85 -21.21 -15.13 12.73
N ILE A 86 -21.17 -14.10 11.86
CA ILE A 86 -20.12 -13.08 11.87
C ILE A 86 -20.13 -12.30 13.17
N GLU A 87 -21.30 -11.83 13.63
CA GLU A 87 -21.39 -11.07 14.89
C GLU A 87 -21.07 -11.94 16.10
N GLY A 88 -21.51 -13.21 16.12
CA GLY A 88 -21.13 -14.18 17.15
C GLY A 88 -19.61 -14.38 17.21
N ARG A 89 -18.99 -14.62 16.05
CA ARG A 89 -17.53 -14.76 15.97
C ARG A 89 -16.80 -13.48 16.39
N ARG A 90 -17.31 -12.30 16.03
CA ARG A 90 -16.72 -11.02 16.42
C ARG A 90 -16.76 -10.82 17.94
N ALA A 91 -17.88 -11.19 18.58
CA ALA A 91 -18.03 -11.09 20.04
C ALA A 91 -17.03 -12.00 20.77
N GLU A 92 -16.82 -13.22 20.27
CA GLU A 92 -15.91 -14.21 20.88
C GLU A 92 -14.43 -13.95 20.55
N ALA A 93 -14.14 -13.44 19.35
CA ALA A 93 -12.77 -13.32 18.82
C ALA A 93 -11.85 -12.53 19.74
N ARG A 94 -12.36 -11.52 20.45
CA ARG A 94 -11.51 -10.72 21.35
C ARG A 94 -11.05 -11.51 22.57
N SER A 95 -11.91 -12.34 23.17
CA SER A 95 -11.53 -13.19 24.30
C SER A 95 -10.48 -14.21 23.86
N VAL A 96 -10.75 -14.91 22.77
CA VAL A 96 -9.82 -15.91 22.19
C VAL A 96 -8.47 -15.28 21.86
N PHE A 97 -8.47 -14.07 21.26
CA PHE A 97 -7.24 -13.34 20.99
C PHE A 97 -6.48 -12.98 22.27
N ASN A 98 -7.16 -12.50 23.32
CA ASN A 98 -6.53 -12.14 24.58
C ASN A 98 -5.92 -13.36 25.29
N GLU A 99 -6.59 -14.52 25.25
CA GLU A 99 -6.06 -15.78 25.77
C GLU A 99 -4.83 -16.26 24.98
N TRP A 100 -4.91 -16.18 23.65
CA TRP A 100 -3.81 -16.54 22.76
C TRP A 100 -2.58 -15.62 22.93
N ILE A 101 -2.77 -14.30 22.97
CA ILE A 101 -1.65 -13.36 23.09
C ILE A 101 -0.97 -13.42 24.46
N ALA A 102 -1.68 -13.83 25.51
CA ALA A 102 -1.11 -14.02 26.85
C ALA A 102 -0.21 -15.26 26.95
N THR A 103 -0.37 -16.22 26.04
CA THR A 103 0.35 -17.52 26.06
C THR A 103 1.30 -17.71 24.89
N THR A 104 1.13 -16.94 23.82
CA THR A 104 2.00 -16.94 22.65
C THR A 104 3.42 -16.52 22.99
N THR A 105 4.39 -17.14 22.33
CA THR A 105 5.80 -16.74 22.38
C THR A 105 6.27 -16.26 21.01
N PRO A 106 7.37 -15.47 20.94
CA PRO A 106 7.97 -15.09 19.67
C PRO A 106 8.26 -16.29 18.75
N GLU A 107 8.68 -17.43 19.30
CA GLU A 107 8.97 -18.65 18.54
C GLU A 107 7.73 -19.20 17.84
N VAL A 108 6.58 -19.19 18.52
CA VAL A 108 5.30 -19.63 17.94
C VAL A 108 4.88 -18.69 16.80
N LEU A 109 5.10 -17.39 16.95
CA LEU A 109 4.82 -16.41 15.88
C LEU A 109 5.72 -16.65 14.66
N LEU A 110 7.01 -16.89 14.90
CA LEU A 110 7.99 -17.12 13.84
C LEU A 110 7.70 -18.40 13.05
N GLN A 111 7.14 -19.43 13.67
CA GLN A 111 6.71 -20.66 12.97
C GLN A 111 5.58 -20.42 11.96
N GLY A 112 4.73 -19.41 12.20
CA GLY A 112 3.63 -19.04 11.31
C GLY A 112 4.04 -18.11 10.16
N LEU A 113 5.28 -17.61 10.15
CA LEU A 113 5.76 -16.77 9.06
C LEU A 113 6.00 -17.62 7.81
N PRO A 114 5.52 -17.21 6.63
CA PRO A 114 5.82 -17.91 5.40
C PRO A 114 7.32 -17.79 5.12
N THR A 115 8.02 -18.92 5.23
CA THR A 115 9.44 -19.06 4.89
C THR A 115 9.63 -19.75 3.53
N GLN A 116 8.53 -20.10 2.86
CA GLN A 116 8.56 -20.54 1.46
C GLN A 116 9.17 -19.43 0.62
N GLU A 117 10.19 -19.76 -0.19
CA GLU A 117 10.95 -18.82 -1.01
C GLU A 117 11.74 -17.75 -0.22
N LEU A 118 11.99 -17.99 1.08
CA LEU A 118 12.93 -17.17 1.84
C LEU A 118 14.37 -17.48 1.41
N HIS A 119 14.91 -16.63 0.55
CA HIS A 119 16.29 -16.77 0.05
C HIS A 119 17.35 -16.42 1.10
N PHE A 120 17.12 -15.38 1.90
CA PHE A 120 18.07 -14.94 2.91
C PHE A 120 17.38 -14.30 4.11
N ALA A 121 17.83 -14.63 5.32
CA ALA A 121 17.49 -13.90 6.53
C ALA A 121 18.67 -13.85 7.51
N ALA A 122 18.90 -12.68 8.09
CA ALA A 122 19.88 -12.47 9.14
C ALA A 122 19.24 -11.61 10.24
N ALA A 123 19.07 -12.18 11.43
CA ALA A 123 18.49 -11.46 12.57
C ALA A 123 19.54 -10.63 13.32
N PHE A 124 20.82 -11.03 13.25
CA PHE A 124 21.94 -10.41 13.97
C PHE A 124 21.72 -10.26 15.49
N ASN A 125 21.05 -11.26 16.08
CA ASN A 125 20.65 -11.24 17.48
C ASN A 125 21.75 -11.72 18.46
N GLU A 126 22.91 -12.14 17.95
CA GLU A 126 24.00 -12.66 18.78
C GLU A 126 24.59 -11.56 19.68
N THR A 127 24.85 -11.92 20.94
CA THR A 127 25.33 -10.98 21.97
C THR A 127 26.85 -10.81 21.96
N GLU A 128 27.59 -11.81 21.46
CA GLU A 128 29.05 -11.85 21.46
C GLU A 128 29.59 -12.51 20.18
N GLY A 129 30.89 -12.32 19.93
CA GLY A 129 31.59 -12.90 18.78
C GLY A 129 31.39 -12.12 17.47
N ASN A 130 32.13 -12.56 16.46
CA ASN A 130 32.14 -11.99 15.11
C ASN A 130 31.40 -12.89 14.11
N LYS A 131 30.46 -13.72 14.57
CA LYS A 131 29.68 -14.64 13.75
C LYS A 131 28.21 -14.30 13.84
N ALA A 132 27.48 -14.58 12.78
CA ALA A 132 26.03 -14.42 12.72
C ALA A 132 25.38 -15.69 12.17
N ALA A 133 24.29 -16.13 12.81
CA ALA A 133 23.41 -17.15 12.29
C ALA A 133 22.50 -16.54 11.23
N VAL A 134 22.52 -17.12 10.04
CA VAL A 134 21.71 -16.71 8.90
C VAL A 134 20.95 -17.91 8.34
N LYS A 135 19.84 -17.63 7.65
CA LYS A 135 19.13 -18.61 6.84
C LYS A 135 19.40 -18.34 5.37
N VAL A 136 19.75 -19.37 4.62
CA VAL A 136 19.93 -19.34 3.17
C VAL A 136 19.08 -20.44 2.55
N ASP A 137 18.10 -20.06 1.73
CA ASP A 137 17.14 -20.98 1.09
C ASP A 137 16.53 -22.01 2.06
N GLY A 138 16.20 -21.55 3.28
CA GLY A 138 15.64 -22.37 4.37
C GLY A 138 16.65 -23.15 5.23
N GLY A 139 17.91 -23.26 4.80
CA GLY A 139 18.99 -23.89 5.55
C GLY A 139 19.68 -22.94 6.53
N ASP A 140 20.09 -23.46 7.68
CA ASP A 140 20.88 -22.69 8.66
C ASP A 140 22.36 -22.63 8.24
N ARG A 141 22.94 -21.43 8.29
CA ARG A 141 24.35 -21.17 7.98
C ARG A 141 24.94 -20.18 8.96
N GLU A 142 26.23 -20.29 9.22
CA GLU A 142 26.99 -19.31 9.97
C GLU A 142 27.83 -18.46 9.00
N VAL A 143 27.87 -17.16 9.22
CA VAL A 143 28.72 -16.23 8.46
C VAL A 143 29.61 -15.43 9.41
N GLU A 144 30.82 -15.12 8.95
CA GLU A 144 31.71 -14.22 9.66
C GLU A 144 31.35 -12.76 9.34
N LEU A 145 31.40 -11.94 10.38
CA LEU A 145 31.24 -10.50 10.35
C LEU A 145 32.61 -9.84 10.36
N THR A 146 32.78 -8.78 9.58
CA THR A 146 34.01 -8.00 9.58
C THR A 146 34.19 -7.26 10.90
N GLU A 147 35.45 -6.91 11.22
CA GLU A 147 35.80 -6.11 12.41
C GLU A 147 35.14 -4.72 12.43
N SER A 148 34.67 -4.23 11.28
CA SER A 148 33.93 -2.96 11.15
C SER A 148 32.47 -3.05 11.60
N THR A 149 31.99 -4.26 11.92
CA THR A 149 30.61 -4.51 12.34
C THR A 149 30.54 -4.66 13.85
N THR A 150 29.79 -3.77 14.51
CA THR A 150 29.69 -3.76 15.98
C THR A 150 28.28 -4.07 16.45
N LYS A 151 28.12 -4.76 17.57
CA LYS A 151 26.78 -5.09 18.12
C LYS A 151 26.13 -3.85 18.73
N LYS A 152 24.81 -3.69 18.57
CA LYS A 152 23.99 -2.62 19.16
C LYS A 152 22.65 -3.17 19.65
N PRO A 153 21.94 -2.43 20.54
CA PRO A 153 20.55 -2.72 20.84
C PRO A 153 19.67 -2.60 19.59
N GLY A 154 18.79 -3.58 19.40
CA GLY A 154 17.86 -3.64 18.28
C GLY A 154 16.63 -2.71 18.43
N PRO A 155 15.65 -2.84 17.53
CA PRO A 155 14.44 -2.01 17.51
C PRO A 155 13.50 -2.26 18.70
N TYR A 156 13.60 -3.42 19.33
CA TYR A 156 12.77 -3.80 20.48
C TYR A 156 13.61 -4.13 21.70
N ALA A 157 13.04 -3.96 22.89
CA ALA A 157 13.69 -4.33 24.14
C ALA A 157 14.08 -5.82 24.13
N GLY A 158 15.33 -6.12 24.46
CA GLY A 158 15.87 -7.48 24.47
C GLY A 158 16.29 -8.03 23.11
N THR A 159 16.20 -7.23 22.02
CA THR A 159 16.74 -7.60 20.70
C THR A 159 18.09 -6.94 20.46
N ASN A 160 18.91 -7.55 19.59
CA ASN A 160 20.19 -6.99 19.17
C ASN A 160 20.13 -6.64 17.68
N ALA A 161 21.12 -5.87 17.25
CA ALA A 161 21.37 -5.48 15.87
C ALA A 161 22.87 -5.31 15.66
N VAL A 162 23.26 -4.98 14.43
CA VAL A 162 24.64 -4.64 14.07
C VAL A 162 24.71 -3.23 13.52
N GLU A 163 25.66 -2.44 14.00
CA GLU A 163 26.06 -1.21 13.34
C GLU A 163 27.07 -1.54 12.24
N LEU A 164 26.70 -1.20 11.02
CA LEU A 164 27.50 -1.30 9.82
C LEU A 164 28.40 -0.06 9.75
N GLN A 165 29.69 -0.26 9.56
CA GLN A 165 30.66 0.80 9.21
C GLN A 165 31.36 0.41 7.88
N GLY A 166 30.56 -0.03 6.91
CA GLY A 166 31.00 -0.71 5.69
C GLY A 166 30.48 -2.13 5.58
N GLY A 167 31.15 -2.94 4.75
CA GLY A 167 30.76 -4.32 4.50
C GLY A 167 30.81 -5.19 5.75
N ALA A 168 29.67 -5.77 6.12
CA ALA A 168 29.55 -6.69 7.24
C ALA A 168 29.91 -8.12 6.87
N THR A 169 29.41 -8.61 5.73
CA THR A 169 29.64 -9.97 5.27
C THR A 169 29.32 -10.08 3.78
N GLU A 170 29.82 -11.14 3.13
CA GLU A 170 29.60 -11.42 1.71
C GLU A 170 29.23 -12.90 1.48
N LEU A 171 28.27 -13.17 0.58
CA LEU A 171 27.80 -14.50 0.23
C LEU A 171 27.74 -14.66 -1.30
N ALA A 172 28.45 -15.64 -1.83
CA ALA A 172 28.56 -15.84 -3.28
C ALA A 172 27.26 -16.39 -3.92
N ASP A 173 26.48 -17.13 -3.16
CA ASP A 173 25.37 -17.98 -3.60
C ASP A 173 23.98 -17.37 -3.34
N VAL A 174 23.91 -16.14 -2.84
CA VAL A 174 22.65 -15.49 -2.43
C VAL A 174 22.29 -14.32 -3.34
N GLY A 175 21.00 -14.13 -3.59
CA GLY A 175 20.46 -12.90 -4.15
C GLY A 175 20.81 -12.64 -5.62
N ASP A 176 21.06 -13.67 -6.43
CA ASP A 176 21.29 -13.50 -7.88
C ASP A 176 19.97 -13.47 -8.66
N PHE A 177 19.23 -12.36 -8.51
CA PHE A 177 17.91 -12.19 -9.11
C PHE A 177 17.99 -11.69 -10.55
N GLU A 178 17.16 -12.27 -11.42
CA GLU A 178 16.99 -11.81 -12.81
C GLU A 178 15.97 -10.66 -12.91
N ALA A 179 16.07 -9.85 -13.95
CA ALA A 179 15.24 -8.69 -14.21
C ALA A 179 13.75 -9.03 -14.25
N ASN A 180 13.38 -10.23 -14.68
CA ASN A 180 11.99 -10.69 -14.75
C ASN A 180 11.54 -11.52 -13.52
N GLN A 181 12.37 -11.59 -12.49
CA GLN A 181 12.07 -12.34 -11.27
C GLN A 181 11.53 -11.39 -10.19
N PRO A 182 10.33 -11.64 -9.64
CA PRO A 182 9.84 -10.87 -8.50
C PRO A 182 10.65 -11.21 -7.25
N PHE A 183 10.91 -10.20 -6.42
CA PHE A 183 11.53 -10.39 -5.11
C PHE A 183 11.18 -9.25 -4.16
N SER A 184 11.52 -9.41 -2.89
CA SER A 184 11.31 -8.39 -1.86
C SER A 184 12.47 -8.39 -0.88
N VAL A 185 12.75 -7.21 -0.31
CA VAL A 185 13.75 -7.03 0.74
C VAL A 185 13.12 -6.22 1.86
N ALA A 186 13.29 -6.68 3.10
CA ALA A 186 12.80 -5.98 4.28
C ALA A 186 13.83 -6.03 5.40
N THR A 187 13.99 -4.93 6.12
CA THR A 187 14.87 -4.85 7.29
C THR A 187 14.45 -3.73 8.22
N TRP A 188 14.77 -3.88 9.49
CA TRP A 188 14.89 -2.73 10.37
C TRP A 188 16.17 -1.96 10.03
N ILE A 189 16.10 -0.63 10.06
CA ILE A 189 17.26 0.22 9.89
C ILE A 189 17.11 1.48 10.74
N LYS A 190 18.24 1.98 11.26
CA LYS A 190 18.38 3.25 11.93
C LYS A 190 19.53 4.02 11.27
N VAL A 191 19.17 5.05 10.52
CA VAL A 191 20.12 5.88 9.77
C VAL A 191 20.50 7.15 10.55
N PRO A 192 21.77 7.58 10.52
CA PRO A 192 22.21 8.79 11.21
C PRO A 192 21.60 10.07 10.61
N ALA A 193 21.73 11.19 11.35
CA ALA A 193 21.29 12.52 10.90
C ALA A 193 22.26 13.16 9.88
N ASN A 194 22.62 12.43 8.83
CA ASN A 194 23.47 12.91 7.75
C ASN A 194 22.91 12.43 6.40
N ASP A 195 23.40 13.02 5.31
CA ASP A 195 22.99 12.61 3.96
C ASP A 195 23.95 11.56 3.38
N SER A 196 24.25 10.53 4.18
CA SER A 196 25.07 9.41 3.73
C SER A 196 24.46 8.72 2.51
N HIS A 197 25.37 8.17 1.70
CA HIS A 197 25.07 7.37 0.54
C HIS A 197 25.72 6.01 0.72
N GLY A 198 24.94 4.93 0.63
CA GLY A 198 25.49 3.59 0.74
C GLY A 198 24.42 2.51 0.64
N ALA A 199 24.85 1.31 0.26
CA ALA A 199 23.95 0.16 0.18
C ALA A 199 23.77 -0.51 1.54
N VAL A 200 22.52 -0.75 1.90
CA VAL A 200 22.15 -1.63 3.01
C VAL A 200 22.49 -3.07 2.65
N CYS A 201 22.14 -3.46 1.43
CA CYS A 201 22.59 -4.70 0.81
C CYS A 201 22.65 -4.54 -0.71
N ALA A 202 23.52 -5.31 -1.34
CA ALA A 202 23.74 -5.24 -2.78
C ALA A 202 24.30 -6.54 -3.34
N ARG A 203 23.96 -6.85 -4.58
CA ARG A 203 24.70 -7.78 -5.43
C ARG A 203 24.91 -7.06 -6.75
N MET A 204 26.03 -6.33 -6.85
CA MET A 204 26.26 -5.39 -7.95
C MET A 204 27.72 -5.36 -8.40
N ASP A 205 27.92 -5.54 -9.69
CA ASP A 205 29.20 -5.59 -10.36
C ASP A 205 29.56 -4.22 -10.95
N ASN A 206 30.34 -3.45 -10.20
CA ASN A 206 30.73 -2.09 -10.57
C ASN A 206 31.68 -2.06 -11.77
N ASP A 207 32.46 -3.13 -11.96
CA ASP A 207 33.44 -3.21 -13.05
C ASP A 207 32.75 -3.52 -14.38
N HIS A 208 31.54 -4.07 -14.34
CA HIS A 208 30.69 -4.36 -15.50
C HIS A 208 29.46 -3.45 -15.56
N GLY A 209 29.68 -2.14 -15.43
CA GLY A 209 28.62 -1.14 -15.62
C GLY A 209 27.54 -1.18 -14.54
N PHE A 210 27.90 -1.54 -13.31
CA PHE A 210 26.97 -1.64 -12.18
C PHE A 210 25.85 -2.67 -12.41
N GLN A 211 26.07 -3.71 -13.23
CA GLN A 211 25.10 -4.78 -13.42
C GLN A 211 24.72 -5.41 -12.07
N GLY A 212 23.44 -5.66 -11.84
CA GLY A 212 22.95 -6.22 -10.58
C GLY A 212 21.86 -5.38 -9.92
N TRP A 213 21.80 -5.44 -8.58
CA TRP A 213 20.81 -4.72 -7.80
C TRP A 213 21.33 -4.31 -6.43
N ASP A 214 20.66 -3.32 -5.84
CA ASP A 214 20.88 -2.95 -4.45
C ASP A 214 19.62 -2.35 -3.80
N VAL A 215 19.65 -2.35 -2.47
CA VAL A 215 18.83 -1.49 -1.63
C VAL A 215 19.77 -0.48 -0.98
N LEU A 216 19.61 0.78 -1.33
CA LEU A 216 20.48 1.85 -0.87
C LEU A 216 19.73 2.92 -0.08
N ILE A 217 20.50 3.61 0.76
CA ILE A 217 20.10 4.87 1.36
C ILE A 217 20.84 5.97 0.63
N GLN A 218 20.11 6.98 0.15
CA GLN A 218 20.67 8.22 -0.36
C GLN A 218 19.93 9.42 0.23
N GLN A 219 20.63 10.37 0.84
CA GLN A 219 19.99 11.53 1.49
C GLN A 219 18.89 11.13 2.50
N ARG A 220 19.14 10.04 3.25
CA ARG A 220 18.19 9.36 4.15
C ARG A 220 16.91 8.86 3.47
N ARG A 221 16.95 8.55 2.18
CA ARG A 221 15.83 8.01 1.42
C ARG A 221 16.14 6.58 1.03
N LEU A 222 15.19 5.69 1.26
CA LEU A 222 15.26 4.34 0.71
C LEU A 222 15.16 4.42 -0.82
N ALA A 223 16.03 3.69 -1.48
CA ALA A 223 16.03 3.56 -2.92
C ALA A 223 16.34 2.12 -3.34
N MET A 224 15.89 1.79 -4.54
CA MET A 224 16.13 0.54 -5.23
C MET A 224 16.86 0.81 -6.54
N HIS A 225 17.92 0.06 -6.81
CA HIS A 225 18.46 -0.10 -8.15
C HIS A 225 18.28 -1.53 -8.66
N LEU A 226 17.90 -1.63 -9.93
CA LEU A 226 18.06 -2.83 -10.75
C LEU A 226 18.71 -2.41 -12.06
N VAL A 227 19.86 -2.96 -12.42
CA VAL A 227 20.74 -2.43 -13.47
C VAL A 227 21.29 -3.56 -14.33
N ASN A 228 21.28 -3.37 -15.64
CA ASN A 228 22.05 -4.21 -16.57
C ASN A 228 23.36 -3.54 -17.00
N GLY A 229 23.36 -2.20 -17.14
CA GLY A 229 24.51 -1.40 -17.56
C GLY A 229 24.21 0.08 -17.41
N TRP A 230 24.68 0.70 -16.33
CA TRP A 230 24.47 2.10 -16.01
C TRP A 230 25.43 3.03 -16.78
N PRO A 231 24.98 4.20 -17.29
CA PRO A 231 23.66 4.80 -17.13
C PRO A 231 22.63 4.45 -18.22
N ASP A 232 22.93 3.52 -19.12
CA ASP A 232 22.13 3.29 -20.33
C ASP A 232 20.87 2.46 -20.06
N THR A 233 20.99 1.39 -19.27
CA THR A 233 19.91 0.44 -18.98
C THR A 233 19.85 0.07 -17.49
N GLY A 234 18.71 0.41 -16.89
CA GLY A 234 18.45 0.17 -15.48
C GLY A 234 17.13 0.78 -15.02
N MET A 235 16.86 0.66 -13.73
CA MET A 235 15.69 1.15 -13.05
C MET A 235 16.12 1.68 -11.69
N LYS A 236 15.63 2.87 -11.34
CA LYS A 236 15.89 3.51 -10.06
C LYS A 236 14.63 4.14 -9.51
N VAL A 237 14.21 3.67 -8.33
CA VAL A 237 13.03 4.18 -7.63
C VAL A 237 13.43 4.59 -6.22
N VAL A 238 13.04 5.81 -5.82
CA VAL A 238 13.49 6.46 -4.59
C VAL A 238 12.28 6.97 -3.82
N ALA A 239 12.23 6.72 -2.51
CA ALA A 239 11.17 7.24 -1.67
C ALA A 239 11.24 8.78 -1.55
N LYS A 240 10.10 9.45 -1.73
CA LYS A 240 9.96 10.92 -1.55
C LYS A 240 10.09 11.37 -0.09
N PRO A 241 9.71 10.58 0.93
CA PRO A 241 9.95 10.95 2.33
C PRO A 241 11.34 10.50 2.81
N GLN A 242 11.97 11.32 3.65
CA GLN A 242 13.20 10.91 4.33
C GLN A 242 12.85 10.01 5.49
N LEU A 243 13.69 9.02 5.74
CA LEU A 243 13.75 8.31 7.00
C LEU A 243 14.06 9.30 8.11
N LYS A 244 13.38 9.11 9.25
CA LYS A 244 13.70 9.85 10.45
C LYS A 244 15.09 9.45 10.92
N ALA A 245 15.89 10.45 11.25
CA ALA A 245 17.26 10.21 11.70
C ALA A 245 17.28 9.65 13.12
N ASN A 246 18.20 8.73 13.37
CA ASN A 246 18.43 8.10 14.68
C ASN A 246 17.20 7.38 15.28
N GLU A 247 16.19 7.10 14.45
CA GLU A 247 15.01 6.31 14.82
C GLU A 247 15.03 5.00 14.05
N TRP A 248 14.60 3.93 14.72
CA TRP A 248 14.34 2.65 14.05
C TRP A 248 13.14 2.78 13.14
N VAL A 249 13.31 2.37 11.87
CA VAL A 249 12.25 2.30 10.88
C VAL A 249 12.32 0.92 10.24
N HIS A 250 11.17 0.26 10.12
CA HIS A 250 11.08 -0.95 9.31
C HIS A 250 10.91 -0.54 7.85
N VAL A 251 11.93 -0.79 7.03
CA VAL A 251 11.88 -0.53 5.61
C VAL A 251 11.59 -1.82 4.86
N ALA A 252 10.74 -1.73 3.83
CA ALA A 252 10.53 -2.83 2.92
C ALA A 252 10.43 -2.33 1.48
N MET A 253 10.80 -3.19 0.55
CA MET A 253 10.64 -2.99 -0.88
C MET A 253 10.12 -4.27 -1.52
N THR A 254 9.31 -4.10 -2.56
CA THR A 254 8.82 -5.19 -3.38
C THR A 254 9.02 -4.86 -4.84
N TYR A 255 9.37 -5.86 -5.63
CA TYR A 255 9.43 -5.80 -7.08
C TYR A 255 8.67 -6.96 -7.70
N ASP A 256 7.86 -6.67 -8.71
CA ASP A 256 6.95 -7.63 -9.34
C ASP A 256 7.53 -8.38 -10.56
N GLY A 257 8.78 -8.11 -10.94
CA GLY A 257 9.40 -8.75 -12.11
C GLY A 257 9.00 -8.12 -13.46
N SER A 258 8.26 -7.00 -13.47
CA SER A 258 7.73 -6.40 -14.71
C SER A 258 8.77 -5.73 -15.62
N GLY A 259 9.98 -5.48 -15.11
CA GLY A 259 10.99 -4.65 -15.77
C GLY A 259 10.68 -3.16 -15.75
N LYS A 260 9.72 -2.71 -14.92
CA LYS A 260 9.23 -1.34 -14.88
C LYS A 260 9.27 -0.74 -13.47
N ALA A 261 9.58 0.55 -13.39
CA ALA A 261 9.58 1.30 -12.14
C ALA A 261 8.23 1.26 -11.40
N ALA A 262 7.12 1.15 -12.14
CA ALA A 262 5.77 1.01 -11.57
C ALA A 262 5.57 -0.31 -10.78
N GLY A 263 6.39 -1.33 -11.06
CA GLY A 263 6.42 -2.60 -10.35
C GLY A 263 7.16 -2.56 -9.01
N VAL A 264 7.85 -1.45 -8.72
CA VAL A 264 8.57 -1.25 -7.45
C VAL A 264 7.70 -0.49 -6.46
N LYS A 265 7.58 -1.02 -5.24
CA LYS A 265 6.93 -0.36 -4.12
C LYS A 265 7.86 -0.29 -2.93
N LEU A 266 7.86 0.87 -2.26
CA LEU A 266 8.68 1.14 -1.09
C LEU A 266 7.77 1.42 0.12
N TYR A 267 8.16 0.92 1.29
CA TYR A 267 7.36 0.96 2.51
C TYR A 267 8.20 1.39 3.70
N TYR A 268 7.62 2.23 4.56
CA TYR A 268 8.15 2.57 5.89
C TYR A 268 7.10 2.17 6.93
N ASP A 269 7.48 1.34 7.91
CA ASP A 269 6.60 0.81 8.96
C ASP A 269 5.30 0.21 8.40
N GLY A 270 5.43 -0.54 7.29
CA GLY A 270 4.32 -1.17 6.59
C GLY A 270 3.43 -0.22 5.78
N LYS A 271 3.70 1.08 5.78
CA LYS A 271 2.94 2.07 4.99
C LYS A 271 3.60 2.32 3.63
N PRO A 272 2.86 2.26 2.51
CA PRO A 272 3.41 2.56 1.19
C PRO A 272 3.85 4.02 1.10
N GLN A 273 5.00 4.25 0.48
CA GLN A 273 5.58 5.58 0.29
C GLN A 273 5.37 6.08 -1.13
N GLN A 274 5.20 7.39 -1.28
CA GLN A 274 5.30 8.01 -2.60
C GLN A 274 6.76 7.93 -3.09
N THR A 275 6.94 7.75 -4.39
CA THR A 275 8.27 7.56 -4.99
C THR A 275 8.55 8.56 -6.11
N ASN A 276 9.84 8.79 -6.33
CA ASN A 276 10.38 9.41 -7.53
C ASN A 276 11.00 8.29 -8.39
N VAL A 277 10.70 8.30 -9.67
CA VAL A 277 11.36 7.44 -10.66
C VAL A 277 12.51 8.23 -11.26
N GLU A 278 13.74 7.83 -10.95
CA GLU A 278 14.95 8.48 -11.49
C GLU A 278 15.43 7.80 -12.78
N MET A 279 15.07 6.53 -12.99
CA MET A 279 15.37 5.78 -14.21
C MET A 279 14.34 4.65 -14.42
N ASP A 280 13.93 4.41 -15.67
CA ASP A 280 12.98 3.36 -16.06
C ASP A 280 13.24 2.86 -17.50
N LYS A 281 14.44 2.32 -17.72
CA LYS A 281 14.88 1.79 -19.02
C LYS A 281 15.50 0.40 -18.89
N LEU A 282 15.09 -0.37 -17.88
CA LEU A 282 15.68 -1.68 -17.64
C LEU A 282 15.43 -2.61 -18.82
N SER A 283 16.51 -3.17 -19.34
CA SER A 283 16.54 -4.16 -20.40
C SER A 283 17.82 -5.01 -20.26
N GLY A 284 17.75 -6.28 -20.64
CA GLY A 284 18.86 -7.22 -20.45
C GLY A 284 18.87 -7.87 -19.06
N SER A 285 19.92 -8.64 -18.80
CA SER A 285 20.03 -9.46 -17.58
C SER A 285 20.58 -8.67 -16.40
N THR A 286 20.09 -8.92 -15.19
CA THR A 286 20.63 -8.36 -13.94
C THR A 286 21.49 -9.36 -13.17
N LYS A 287 21.72 -10.56 -13.70
CA LYS A 287 22.55 -11.58 -13.02
C LYS A 287 24.02 -11.21 -13.00
N THR A 288 24.69 -11.61 -11.93
CA THR A 288 26.12 -11.34 -11.73
C THR A 288 26.84 -12.48 -11.02
N SER A 289 28.14 -12.59 -11.24
CA SER A 289 29.01 -13.53 -10.52
C SER A 289 29.62 -12.96 -9.23
N VAL A 290 29.44 -11.67 -8.96
CA VAL A 290 29.94 -11.04 -7.72
C VAL A 290 29.08 -11.45 -6.52
N PRO A 291 29.65 -11.51 -5.31
CA PRO A 291 28.88 -11.91 -4.14
C PRO A 291 27.83 -10.86 -3.75
N PHE A 292 26.77 -11.33 -3.09
CA PHE A 292 25.87 -10.48 -2.31
C PHE A 292 26.59 -9.97 -1.07
N LYS A 293 26.35 -8.69 -0.73
CA LYS A 293 27.04 -7.97 0.33
C LYS A 293 26.03 -7.25 1.21
N ILE A 294 26.33 -7.17 2.50
CA ILE A 294 25.57 -6.37 3.48
C ILE A 294 26.44 -5.20 3.94
N GLY A 295 25.88 -4.00 3.97
CA GLY A 295 26.52 -2.76 4.42
C GLY A 295 27.43 -2.06 3.41
N GLN A 296 27.55 -2.61 2.20
CA GLN A 296 28.28 -1.97 1.11
C GLN A 296 27.82 -2.45 -0.26
N ARG A 297 27.96 -1.60 -1.28
CA ARG A 297 27.92 -2.00 -2.70
C ARG A 297 29.31 -2.42 -3.17
N ASN A 298 30.29 -1.59 -2.84
CA ASN A 298 31.71 -1.73 -3.16
C ASN A 298 32.55 -1.06 -2.05
N THR A 299 33.87 -1.06 -2.21
CA THR A 299 34.78 -0.49 -1.21
C THR A 299 34.65 1.02 -1.02
N SER A 300 34.05 1.75 -1.97
CA SER A 300 33.85 3.20 -1.93
C SER A 300 32.43 3.62 -1.51
N GLU A 301 31.43 2.75 -1.64
CA GLU A 301 30.02 3.01 -1.31
C GLU A 301 29.57 2.15 -0.14
N LYS A 302 30.03 2.55 1.04
CA LYS A 302 29.76 1.97 2.35
C LYS A 302 28.64 2.73 3.05
N ILE A 303 27.81 2.02 3.81
CA ILE A 303 26.81 2.66 4.68
C ILE A 303 27.30 2.69 6.13
N VAL A 304 26.92 3.76 6.83
CA VAL A 304 26.96 3.80 8.30
C VAL A 304 25.52 3.82 8.80
N ALA A 305 25.05 2.69 9.33
CA ALA A 305 23.69 2.52 9.83
C ALA A 305 23.64 1.36 10.86
N THR A 306 22.62 1.34 11.72
CA THR A 306 22.31 0.19 12.58
C THR A 306 21.09 -0.55 12.04
#